data_AF-A0A2V6VBE1-F1
#
_entry.id   AF-A0A2V6VBE1-F1
#
_cell.length_a   1.000
_cell.length_b   1.000
_cell.length_c   1.000
_cell.angle_alpha   90.00
_cell.angle_beta   90.00
_cell.angle_gamma   90.00
#
_symmetry.space_group_name_H-M   'P 1'
#
loop_
_entity.id
_entity.type
_entity.pdbx_description
1 polymer ?
#
loop_
_entity_poly.entity_id
_entity_poly.type
_entity_poly.pdbx_seq_one_letter_code
_entity_poly.pdbx_strand_id
1 'polypeptide(L)'
;MRLLADEDAARSSDETRAILEPLRRSGRARLDALVDAAAKALYKSELARGGAHLDLGLLGARIFVPAVRSALDAGRDRLWEIREITPPSDAAPAR
;
A
#
# COMPACT_ATOMS: atom_id res chain seq x y z
N MET A 1 5.91 -25.85 -7.10
CA MET A 1 5.13 -24.59 -7.12
C MET A 1 4.41 -24.26 -5.81
N ARG A 2 4.55 -25.03 -4.70
CA ARG A 2 3.85 -24.73 -3.43
C ARG A 2 4.58 -23.68 -2.57
N LEU A 3 5.91 -23.70 -2.57
CA LEU A 3 6.75 -22.79 -1.76
C LEU A 3 6.57 -21.32 -2.14
N LEU A 4 6.57 -21.02 -3.45
CA LEU A 4 6.39 -19.65 -3.97
C LEU A 4 5.01 -19.08 -3.62
N ALA A 5 3.96 -19.91 -3.67
CA ALA A 5 2.61 -19.49 -3.33
C ALA A 5 2.46 -19.17 -1.82
N ASP A 6 3.14 -19.92 -0.96
CA ASP A 6 3.13 -19.67 0.49
C ASP A 6 3.91 -18.39 0.84
N GLU A 7 5.03 -18.12 0.17
CA GLU A 7 5.79 -16.86 0.31
C GLU A 7 5.00 -15.64 -0.18
N ASP A 8 4.32 -15.77 -1.33
CA ASP A 8 3.47 -14.69 -1.88
C ASP A 8 2.27 -14.41 -0.98
N ALA A 9 1.65 -15.45 -0.40
CA ALA A 9 0.54 -15.29 0.55
C ALA A 9 0.99 -14.63 1.87
N ALA A 10 2.16 -15.02 2.38
CA ALA A 10 2.74 -14.41 3.58
C ALA A 10 3.08 -12.93 3.33
N ARG A 11 3.67 -12.63 2.18
CA ARG A 11 3.98 -11.26 1.75
C ARG A 11 2.70 -10.41 1.66
N SER A 12 1.66 -10.92 1.00
CA SER A 12 0.33 -10.28 0.93
C SER A 12 -0.27 -9.96 2.31
N SER A 13 -0.04 -10.85 3.30
CA SER A 13 -0.47 -10.62 4.69
C SER A 13 0.31 -9.47 5.35
N ASP A 14 1.61 -9.39 5.11
CA ASP A 14 2.48 -8.34 5.63
C ASP A 14 2.13 -6.97 5.00
N GLU A 15 1.86 -6.90 3.70
CA GLU A 15 1.38 -5.67 3.06
C GLU A 15 0.02 -5.24 3.59
N THR A 16 -0.93 -6.17 3.72
CA THR A 16 -2.25 -5.88 4.29
C THR A 16 -2.14 -5.31 5.69
N ARG A 17 -1.28 -5.91 6.54
CA ARG A 17 -1.04 -5.41 7.91
C ARG A 17 -0.42 -4.00 7.87
N ALA A 18 0.58 -3.78 7.02
CA ALA A 18 1.26 -2.50 6.87
C ALA A 18 0.31 -1.38 6.37
N ILE A 19 -0.70 -1.71 5.57
CA ILE A 19 -1.73 -0.77 5.11
C ILE A 19 -2.77 -0.49 6.21
N LEU A 20 -3.23 -1.51 6.93
CA LEU A 20 -4.31 -1.35 7.90
C LEU A 20 -3.86 -0.61 9.17
N GLU A 21 -2.60 -0.74 9.57
CA GLU A 21 -2.10 -0.13 10.80
C GLU A 21 -2.15 1.41 10.81
N PRO A 22 -1.71 2.14 9.77
CA PRO A 22 -1.95 3.57 9.62
C PRO A 22 -3.44 3.94 9.67
N LEU A 23 -4.30 3.19 8.98
CA LEU A 23 -5.74 3.45 8.93
C LEU A 23 -6.41 3.25 10.29
N ARG A 24 -5.99 2.26 11.08
CA ARG A 24 -6.48 2.07 12.46
C ARG A 24 -6.14 3.25 13.37
N ARG A 25 -5.02 3.94 13.13
CA ARG A 25 -4.59 5.10 13.93
C ARG A 25 -5.27 6.39 13.51
N SER A 26 -5.45 6.63 12.21
CA SER A 26 -5.95 7.92 11.69
C SER A 26 -7.39 7.89 11.21
N GLY A 27 -8.00 6.71 11.07
CA GLY A 27 -9.34 6.48 10.50
C GLY A 27 -9.44 6.73 8.99
N ARG A 28 -8.67 7.70 8.47
CA ARG A 28 -8.57 8.06 7.05
C ARG A 28 -7.15 8.50 6.70
N ALA A 29 -6.76 8.31 5.45
CA ALA A 29 -5.50 8.78 4.92
C ALA A 29 -5.66 9.12 3.43
N ARG A 30 -4.87 10.08 2.94
CA ARG A 30 -4.68 10.24 1.48
C ARG A 30 -3.96 9.01 0.94
N LEU A 31 -4.33 8.56 -0.25
CA LEU A 31 -3.77 7.35 -0.87
C LEU A 31 -2.24 7.38 -0.90
N ASP A 32 -1.63 8.46 -1.37
CA ASP A 32 -0.17 8.55 -1.44
C ASP A 32 0.48 8.48 -0.05
N ALA A 33 -0.10 9.14 0.95
CA ALA A 33 0.41 9.09 2.33
C ALA A 33 0.28 7.70 2.95
N LEU A 34 -0.79 6.97 2.60
CA LEU A 34 -1.00 5.59 3.04
C LEU A 34 0.02 4.65 2.41
N VAL A 35 0.23 4.76 1.09
CA VAL A 35 1.22 3.97 0.35
C VAL A 35 2.61 4.20 0.93
N ASP A 36 2.97 5.46 1.18
CA ASP A 36 4.29 5.83 1.67
C ASP A 36 4.53 5.37 3.12
N ALA A 37 3.49 5.39 3.96
CA ALA A 37 3.55 4.86 5.33
C ALA A 37 3.69 3.33 5.36
N ALA A 38 2.90 2.62 4.54
CA ALA A 38 2.96 1.15 4.44
C ALA A 38 4.32 0.69 3.88
N ALA A 39 4.83 1.34 2.85
CA ALA A 39 6.14 1.03 2.27
C ALA A 39 7.29 1.21 3.28
N LYS A 40 7.23 2.25 4.12
CA LYS A 40 8.20 2.45 5.23
C LYS A 40 8.10 1.37 6.30
N ALA A 41 6.89 0.90 6.61
CA ALA A 41 6.68 -0.17 7.57
C ALA A 41 7.26 -1.51 7.07
N LEU A 42 7.01 -1.85 5.80
CA LEU A 42 7.57 -3.04 5.16
C LEU A 42 9.10 -3.00 5.11
N TYR A 43 9.66 -1.85 4.72
CA TYR A 43 11.11 -1.65 4.74
C TYR A 43 11.73 -1.87 6.12
N LYS A 44 11.11 -1.32 7.18
CA LYS A 44 11.57 -1.56 8.56
C LYS A 44 11.47 -3.02 8.98
N SER A 45 10.40 -3.71 8.59
CA SER A 45 10.21 -5.14 8.85
C SER A 45 11.32 -5.96 8.20
N GLU A 46 11.63 -5.69 6.94
CA GLU A 46 12.67 -6.41 6.19
C GLU A 46 14.08 -6.11 6.72
N LEU A 47 14.37 -4.86 7.11
CA LEU A 47 15.62 -4.56 7.82
C LEU A 47 15.74 -5.32 9.14
N ALA A 48 14.65 -5.42 9.92
CA ALA A 48 14.64 -6.14 11.19
C ALA A 48 14.82 -7.66 11.00
N ARG A 49 14.41 -8.21 9.86
CA ARG A 49 14.66 -9.61 9.46
C ARG A 49 16.07 -9.86 8.93
N GLY A 50 16.91 -8.83 8.84
CA GLY A 50 18.28 -8.94 8.33
C GLY A 50 18.41 -8.84 6.82
N GLY A 51 17.42 -8.25 6.13
CA GLY A 51 17.46 -8.01 4.70
C GLY A 51 18.65 -7.13 4.32
N ALA A 52 19.64 -7.72 3.65
CA ALA A 52 20.87 -7.05 3.19
C ALA A 52 20.97 -7.02 1.66
N HIS A 53 19.84 -6.86 0.98
CA HIS A 53 19.81 -6.80 -0.49
C HIS A 53 20.26 -5.43 -0.99
N LEU A 54 21.03 -5.42 -2.09
CA LEU A 54 21.52 -4.20 -2.75
C LEU A 54 20.35 -3.22 -3.04
N ASP A 55 19.22 -3.76 -3.46
CA ASP A 55 18.04 -2.96 -3.81
C ASP A 55 17.42 -2.25 -2.60
N LEU A 56 17.48 -2.84 -1.39
CA LEU A 56 17.04 -2.17 -0.16
C LEU A 56 17.93 -0.96 0.15
N GLY A 57 19.24 -1.07 -0.10
CA GLY A 57 20.19 0.03 0.10
C GLY A 57 20.03 1.15 -0.93
N LEU A 58 19.73 0.81 -2.19
CA LEU A 58 19.63 1.78 -3.29
C LEU A 58 18.25 2.46 -3.37
N LEU A 59 17.17 1.68 -3.23
CA LEU A 59 15.80 2.16 -3.41
C LEU A 59 15.12 2.51 -2.07
N GLY A 60 15.65 2.03 -0.95
CA GLY A 60 15.07 2.23 0.37
C GLY A 60 13.63 1.72 0.42
N ALA A 61 12.75 2.44 1.14
CA ALA A 61 11.35 2.08 1.24
C ALA A 61 10.59 2.09 -0.09
N ARG A 62 11.08 2.79 -1.13
CA ARG A 62 10.36 2.93 -2.41
C ARG A 62 10.24 1.60 -3.16
N ILE A 63 11.10 0.62 -2.87
CA ILE A 63 11.02 -0.72 -3.48
C ILE A 63 9.70 -1.43 -3.16
N PHE A 64 9.05 -1.09 -2.04
CA PHE A 64 7.78 -1.70 -1.61
C PHE A 64 6.55 -0.97 -2.15
N VAL A 65 6.70 0.19 -2.78
CA VAL A 65 5.57 0.98 -3.32
C VAL A 65 4.74 0.19 -4.33
N PRO A 66 5.33 -0.53 -5.32
CA PRO A 66 4.54 -1.35 -6.25
C PRO A 66 3.74 -2.45 -5.54
N ALA A 67 4.34 -3.15 -4.57
CA ALA A 67 3.67 -4.21 -3.82
C ALA A 67 2.47 -3.67 -3.03
N VAL A 68 2.65 -2.54 -2.35
CA VAL A 68 1.56 -1.88 -1.62
C VAL A 68 0.44 -1.43 -2.57
N ARG A 69 0.76 -0.84 -3.72
CA ARG A 69 -0.25 -0.43 -4.71
C ARG A 69 -1.02 -1.64 -5.25
N SER A 70 -0.33 -2.72 -5.61
CA SER A 70 -0.97 -3.96 -6.05
C SER A 70 -1.88 -4.56 -4.98
N ALA A 71 -1.48 -4.53 -3.71
CA ALA A 71 -2.32 -5.02 -2.61
C ALA A 71 -3.58 -4.15 -2.42
N LEU A 72 -3.46 -2.83 -2.55
CA LEU A 72 -4.60 -1.91 -2.51
C LEU A 72 -5.55 -2.16 -3.70
N ASP A 73 -5.01 -2.34 -4.91
CA ASP A 73 -5.81 -2.59 -6.12
C ASP A 73 -6.53 -3.95 -6.05
N ALA A 74 -5.85 -5.00 -5.57
CA ALA A 74 -6.46 -6.31 -5.33
C ALA A 74 -7.56 -6.26 -4.26
N GLY A 75 -7.46 -5.32 -3.32
CA GLY A 75 -8.44 -5.06 -2.27
C GLY A 75 -9.62 -4.20 -2.72
N ARG A 76 -9.56 -3.55 -3.89
CA ARG A 76 -10.56 -2.55 -4.32
C ARG A 76 -11.99 -3.10 -4.38
N ASP A 77 -12.18 -4.34 -4.80
CA ASP A 77 -13.53 -4.92 -4.89
C ASP A 77 -13.97 -5.66 -3.62
N ARG A 78 -13.15 -5.62 -2.55
CA ARG A 78 -13.36 -6.40 -1.31
C ARG A 78 -13.31 -5.58 -0.03
N LEU A 79 -12.42 -4.60 0.06
CA LEU A 79 -12.12 -3.86 1.28
C LEU A 79 -12.68 -2.43 1.26
N TRP A 80 -12.82 -1.79 0.09
CA TRP A 80 -13.40 -0.45 -0.04
C TRP A 80 -13.77 -0.08 -1.50
N GLU A 81 -14.91 0.57 -1.73
CA GLU A 81 -15.12 1.33 -2.97
C GLU A 81 -14.34 2.65 -2.90
N ILE A 82 -13.28 2.82 -3.70
CA ILE A 82 -12.71 4.16 -3.92
C ILE A 82 -13.68 4.92 -4.81
N ARG A 83 -14.60 5.68 -4.21
CA ARG A 83 -15.33 6.72 -4.92
C ARG A 83 -14.35 7.85 -5.24
N GLU A 84 -14.03 8.02 -6.51
CA GLU A 84 -13.41 9.26 -6.96
C GLU A 84 -14.32 10.41 -6.57
N ILE A 85 -13.85 11.26 -5.67
CA ILE A 85 -14.52 12.52 -5.38
C ILE A 85 -14.25 13.40 -6.60
N THR A 86 -15.15 13.33 -7.59
CA THR A 86 -15.21 14.35 -8.63
C THR A 86 -15.49 15.67 -7.91
N PRO A 87 -14.60 16.68 -7.95
CA PRO A 87 -14.91 17.98 -7.39
C PRO A 87 -16.21 18.48 -8.05
N PRO A 88 -17.09 19.19 -7.31
CA PRO A 88 -18.31 19.73 -7.90
C PRO A 88 -17.92 20.51 -9.16
N SER A 89 -18.47 20.07 -10.30
CA SER A 89 -18.36 20.77 -11.57
C SER A 89 -19.08 22.10 -11.40
N ASP A 90 -18.34 23.12 -10.99
CA ASP A 90 -18.80 24.49 -10.91
C ASP A 90 -18.89 25.05 -12.34
N ALA A 91 -19.88 24.56 -13.07
CA ALA A 91 -20.29 25.04 -14.38
C ALA A 91 -21.76 24.68 -14.58
N ALA A 92 -22.64 25.45 -13.95
CA ALA A 92 -24.00 25.56 -14.43
C ALA A 92 -23.98 26.21 -15.84
N PRO A 93 -24.83 25.78 -16.78
CA PRO A 93 -24.86 26.35 -18.11
C PRO A 93 -25.40 27.77 -18.05
N ALA A 94 -24.64 28.74 -18.57
CA ALA A 94 -25.19 30.03 -18.93
C ALA A 94 -25.95 29.88 -20.25
N ARG A 95 -27.28 29.81 -20.10
CA ARG A 95 -28.38 30.06 -21.07
C ARG A 95 -28.14 29.81 -22.56
#